data_AF-A0A9E8Z821-F1
#
_entry.id   AF-A0A9E8Z821-F1
#
_cell.length_a   1.000
_cell.length_b   1.000
_cell.length_c   1.000
_cell.angle_alpha   90.00
_cell.angle_beta   90.00
_cell.angle_gamma   90.00
#
_symmetry.space_group_name_H-M   'P 1'
#
loop_
_entity.id
_entity.type
_entity.pdbx_description
1 polymer ?
#
loop_
_entity_poly.entity_id
_entity_poly.type
_entity_poly.pdbx_seq_one_letter_code
_entity_poly.pdbx_strand_id
1 'polypeptide(L)'
;MFQPPHQVLSAFPKRHKHKILCSYNNTTPHIQIIKITNVRDFYFEKVVFPNQRILFDALPEAQLEVFTSELMQAIVTDRILCQELAVQQPETGNRLIISEANCLDNTSSFMGLSKISIKEDALF
;
A
#
# COMPACT_ATOMS: atom_id res chain seq x y z
N MET A 1 -20.46 -32.62 -14.68
CA MET A 1 -19.91 -31.93 -13.51
C MET A 1 -19.07 -30.77 -14.02
N PHE A 2 -19.66 -29.58 -14.11
CA PHE A 2 -18.97 -28.37 -14.59
C PHE A 2 -18.15 -27.81 -13.42
N GLN A 3 -16.83 -27.83 -13.52
CA GLN A 3 -15.98 -27.03 -12.64
C GLN A 3 -16.02 -25.58 -13.14
N PRO A 4 -16.31 -24.58 -12.28
CA PRO A 4 -16.20 -23.19 -12.69
C PRO A 4 -14.72 -22.86 -12.92
N PRO A 5 -14.37 -22.14 -13.99
CA PRO A 5 -13.01 -21.66 -14.14
C PRO A 5 -12.75 -20.64 -13.02
N HIS A 6 -11.86 -21.00 -12.09
CA HIS A 6 -11.20 -20.02 -11.24
C HIS A 6 -10.41 -19.07 -12.15
N GLN A 7 -10.99 -17.93 -12.51
CA GLN A 7 -10.31 -16.89 -13.27
C GLN A 7 -9.31 -16.17 -12.36
N VAL A 8 -8.11 -16.71 -12.26
CA VAL A 8 -6.95 -15.96 -11.77
C VAL A 8 -6.45 -15.09 -12.92
N LEU A 9 -7.08 -13.93 -13.11
CA LEU A 9 -6.58 -12.90 -14.02
C LEU A 9 -5.48 -12.09 -13.31
N SER A 10 -4.26 -12.58 -13.38
CA SER A 10 -3.07 -11.76 -13.09
C SER A 10 -1.87 -12.22 -13.92
N ALA A 11 -2.06 -12.33 -15.23
CA ALA A 11 -0.94 -12.37 -16.16
C ALA A 11 -1.02 -11.13 -17.04
N PHE A 12 -0.45 -10.02 -16.55
CA PHE A 12 0.02 -8.99 -17.49
C PHE A 12 0.87 -9.69 -18.56
N PRO A 13 0.75 -9.34 -19.84
CA PRO A 13 1.72 -9.77 -20.83
C PRO A 13 3.13 -9.47 -20.31
N LYS A 14 4.05 -10.44 -20.38
CA LYS A 14 5.46 -10.33 -19.91
C LYS A 14 6.26 -9.15 -20.51
N ARG A 15 5.61 -8.33 -21.36
CA ARG A 15 6.16 -7.21 -22.11
C ARG A 15 6.21 -5.90 -21.30
N HIS A 16 5.43 -5.78 -20.23
CA HIS A 16 5.39 -4.56 -19.41
C HIS A 16 6.35 -4.68 -18.21
N LYS A 17 7.64 -4.40 -18.46
CA LYS A 17 8.72 -4.51 -17.45
C LYS A 17 8.73 -3.37 -16.43
N HIS A 18 8.01 -2.26 -16.67
CA HIS A 18 8.06 -1.06 -15.82
C HIS A 18 6.70 -0.84 -15.13
N LYS A 19 6.36 -1.67 -14.15
CA LYS A 19 5.17 -1.46 -13.34
C LYS A 19 5.52 -0.67 -12.09
N ILE A 20 4.57 0.12 -11.62
CA ILE A 20 4.61 0.83 -10.35
C ILE A 20 3.49 0.31 -9.45
N LEU A 21 3.71 0.39 -8.13
CA LEU A 21 2.69 0.10 -7.13
C LEU A 21 1.86 1.37 -6.92
N CYS A 22 0.56 1.29 -7.21
CA CYS A 22 -0.38 2.39 -7.05
C CYS A 22 -1.25 2.19 -5.81
N SER A 23 -1.69 3.29 -5.19
CA SER A 23 -2.65 3.31 -4.08
C SER A 23 -3.82 4.22 -4.38
N TYR A 24 -5.03 3.63 -4.46
CA TYR A 24 -6.27 4.38 -4.56
C TYR A 24 -7.07 4.25 -3.26
N ASN A 25 -7.66 5.35 -2.79
CA ASN A 25 -8.53 5.36 -1.62
C ASN A 25 -9.87 6.00 -1.99
N ASN A 26 -10.96 5.26 -1.80
CA ASN A 26 -12.29 5.82 -1.96
C ASN A 26 -12.64 6.61 -0.68
N THR A 27 -12.52 7.93 -0.71
CA THR A 27 -12.91 8.81 0.40
C THR A 27 -14.37 9.25 0.32
N THR A 28 -15.13 8.76 -0.66
CA THR A 28 -16.55 9.08 -0.84
C THR A 28 -17.43 8.10 -0.04
N PRO A 29 -18.67 8.48 0.29
CA PRO A 29 -19.61 7.57 0.96
C PRO A 29 -20.31 6.58 0.00
N HIS A 30 -19.93 6.55 -1.29
CA HIS A 30 -20.55 5.71 -2.31
C HIS A 30 -19.64 4.57 -2.73
N ILE A 31 -20.24 3.46 -3.20
CA ILE A 31 -19.48 2.39 -3.84
C ILE A 31 -18.99 2.89 -5.20
N GLN A 32 -17.73 2.59 -5.49
CA GLN A 32 -17.09 2.96 -6.75
C GLN A 32 -16.57 1.72 -7.48
N ILE A 33 -16.48 1.82 -8.79
CA ILE A 33 -15.79 0.85 -9.65
C ILE A 33 -14.60 1.58 -10.27
N ILE A 34 -13.40 1.06 -10.07
CA ILE A 34 -12.19 1.58 -10.69
C ILE A 34 -11.77 0.68 -11.85
N LYS A 35 -11.39 1.28 -12.98
CA LYS A 35 -11.01 0.58 -14.22
C LYS A 35 -9.77 1.18 -14.84
N ILE A 36 -9.03 0.38 -15.60
CA ILE A 36 -8.00 0.89 -16.52
C ILE A 36 -8.34 0.42 -17.92
N THR A 37 -8.56 1.36 -18.83
CA THR A 37 -9.08 1.08 -20.19
C THR A 37 -8.12 1.56 -21.29
N ASN A 38 -7.13 2.39 -20.97
CA ASN A 38 -6.23 3.00 -21.95
C ASN A 38 -5.05 2.12 -22.37
N VAL A 39 -4.82 0.98 -21.70
CA VAL A 39 -3.75 0.03 -22.01
C VAL A 39 -4.33 -1.20 -22.73
N ARG A 40 -3.84 -1.49 -23.94
CA ARG A 40 -4.29 -2.68 -24.70
C ARG A 40 -3.85 -3.97 -24.01
N ASP A 41 -4.68 -5.01 -24.11
CA ASP A 41 -4.45 -6.34 -23.51
C ASP A 41 -4.25 -6.31 -21.98
N PHE A 42 -4.69 -5.23 -21.33
CA PHE A 42 -4.67 -5.07 -19.89
C PHE A 42 -6.10 -4.90 -19.37
N TYR A 43 -6.55 -5.88 -18.58
CA TYR A 43 -7.85 -5.83 -17.93
C TYR A 43 -7.67 -5.57 -16.44
N PHE A 44 -8.17 -4.44 -15.98
CA PHE A 44 -8.25 -4.10 -14.57
C PHE A 44 -9.61 -3.48 -14.26
N GLU A 45 -10.32 -4.11 -13.33
CA GLU A 45 -11.59 -3.65 -12.80
C GLU A 45 -11.72 -4.10 -11.35
N LYS A 46 -12.05 -3.18 -10.44
CA LYS A 46 -12.25 -3.47 -9.02
C LYS A 46 -13.39 -2.63 -8.44
N VAL A 47 -14.16 -3.23 -7.54
CA VAL A 47 -15.12 -2.53 -6.69
C VAL A 47 -14.39 -2.00 -5.45
N VAL A 48 -14.65 -0.75 -5.09
CA VAL A 48 -14.05 -0.06 -3.94
C VAL A 48 -15.16 0.50 -3.05
N PHE A 49 -15.25 -0.01 -1.83
CA PHE A 49 -16.21 0.45 -0.83
C PHE A 49 -15.81 1.81 -0.23
N PRO A 50 -16.75 2.54 0.39
CA PRO A 50 -16.44 3.74 1.15
C PRO A 50 -15.31 3.51 2.15
N ASN A 51 -14.34 4.43 2.18
CA ASN A 51 -13.12 4.40 3.00
C ASN A 51 -12.20 3.19 2.76
N GLN A 52 -12.38 2.45 1.66
CA GLN A 52 -11.50 1.36 1.31
C GLN A 52 -10.30 1.86 0.50
N ARG A 53 -9.10 1.40 0.91
CA ARG A 53 -7.87 1.54 0.14
C ARG A 53 -7.59 0.27 -0.66
N ILE A 54 -7.21 0.42 -1.93
CA ILE A 54 -6.76 -0.66 -2.80
C ILE A 54 -5.34 -0.36 -3.25
N LEU A 55 -4.48 -1.38 -3.20
CA LEU A 55 -3.17 -1.38 -3.83
C LEU A 55 -3.23 -2.22 -5.10
N PHE A 56 -2.58 -1.75 -6.17
CA PHE A 56 -2.54 -2.47 -7.44
C PHE A 56 -1.29 -2.11 -8.25
N ASP A 57 -0.81 -3.06 -9.05
CA ASP A 57 0.26 -2.78 -10.01
C ASP A 57 -0.33 -2.21 -11.29
N ALA A 58 0.29 -1.16 -11.84
CA ALA A 58 -0.07 -0.59 -13.12
C ALA A 58 1.15 -0.04 -13.87
N LEU A 59 0.97 0.27 -15.15
CA LEU A 59 1.95 1.07 -15.90
C LEU A 59 1.84 2.54 -15.47
N PRO A 60 2.94 3.30 -15.40
CA PRO A 60 2.89 4.74 -15.10
C PRO A 60 1.94 5.52 -16.01
N GLU A 61 1.93 5.17 -17.30
CA GLU A 61 1.08 5.77 -18.34
C GLU A 61 -0.38 5.29 -18.33
N ALA A 62 -0.73 4.32 -17.48
CA ALA A 62 -2.11 3.86 -17.35
C ALA A 62 -2.99 4.94 -16.70
N GLN A 63 -4.27 4.98 -17.07
CA GLN A 63 -5.27 5.89 -16.54
C GLN A 63 -6.30 5.09 -15.74
N LEU A 64 -6.43 5.42 -14.46
CA LEU A 64 -7.46 4.91 -13.57
C LEU A 64 -8.74 5.73 -13.76
N GLU A 65 -9.76 5.10 -14.33
CA GLU A 65 -11.10 5.65 -14.45
C GLU A 65 -11.93 5.23 -13.22
N VAL A 66 -12.51 6.20 -12.51
CA VAL A 66 -13.37 5.98 -11.34
C VAL A 66 -14.82 6.18 -11.76
N PHE A 67 -15.65 5.17 -11.54
CA PHE A 67 -17.09 5.21 -11.81
C PHE A 67 -17.84 5.16 -10.48
N THR A 68 -18.76 6.09 -10.27
CA THR A 68 -19.61 6.10 -9.06
C THR A 68 -21.05 5.77 -9.45
N SER A 69 -21.72 4.92 -8.67
CA SER A 69 -23.16 4.65 -8.83
C SER A 69 -24.00 5.69 -8.09
N GLU A 70 -23.79 6.97 -8.38
CA GLU A 70 -24.73 8.00 -7.92
C GLU A 70 -25.62 8.39 -9.09
N LEU A 71 -26.93 8.21 -8.90
CA LEU A 71 -28.01 8.60 -9.82
C LEU A 71 -28.20 7.70 -11.06
N MET A 72 -28.58 6.43 -10.84
CA MET A 72 -29.20 5.53 -11.84
C MET A 72 -28.39 5.24 -13.12
N GLN A 73 -27.24 5.86 -13.32
CA GLN A 73 -26.28 5.64 -14.40
C GLN A 73 -24.86 5.76 -13.84
N ALA A 74 -23.96 4.85 -14.21
CA ALA A 74 -22.56 4.95 -13.82
C ALA A 74 -21.86 6.03 -14.67
N ILE A 75 -21.46 7.12 -14.04
CA ILE A 75 -20.70 8.20 -14.70
C ILE A 75 -19.24 8.08 -14.27
N VAL A 76 -18.31 8.24 -15.22
CA VAL A 76 -16.89 8.43 -14.91
C VAL A 76 -16.76 9.71 -14.12
N THR A 77 -16.49 9.59 -12.82
CA THR A 77 -16.29 10.71 -11.91
C THR A 77 -14.88 11.27 -12.07
N ASP A 78 -13.90 10.41 -12.32
CA ASP A 78 -12.50 10.83 -12.38
C ASP A 78 -11.66 9.97 -13.34
N ARG A 79 -10.58 10.56 -13.83
CA ARG A 79 -9.54 9.92 -14.67
C ARG A 79 -8.17 10.35 -14.16
N ILE A 80 -7.49 9.46 -13.46
CA ILE A 80 -6.23 9.74 -12.76
C ILE A 80 -5.10 8.98 -13.42
N LEU A 81 -3.97 9.62 -13.71
CA LEU A 81 -2.77 8.90 -14.17
C LEU A 81 -2.21 8.03 -13.05
N CYS A 82 -1.88 6.78 -13.35
CA CYS A 82 -1.35 5.83 -12.36
C CYS A 82 -0.02 6.32 -11.76
N GLN A 83 0.77 7.08 -12.52
CA GLN A 83 1.97 7.75 -12.00
C GLN A 83 1.69 8.68 -10.82
N GLU A 84 0.52 9.31 -10.76
CA GLU A 84 0.11 10.19 -9.65
C GLU A 84 -0.32 9.40 -8.41
N LEU A 85 -0.71 8.14 -8.61
CA LEU A 85 -1.12 7.21 -7.55
C LEU A 85 0.05 6.38 -7.01
N ALA A 86 1.26 6.61 -7.51
CA ALA A 86 2.45 5.85 -7.14
C ALA A 86 2.73 5.94 -5.64
N VAL A 87 2.89 4.78 -4.99
CA VAL A 87 3.35 4.72 -3.60
C VAL A 87 4.82 5.09 -3.59
N GLN A 88 5.17 6.17 -2.89
CA GLN A 88 6.56 6.48 -2.60
C GLN A 88 7.10 5.44 -1.62
N GLN A 89 8.02 4.59 -2.07
CA GLN A 89 8.82 3.83 -1.13
C GLN A 89 9.75 4.82 -0.42
N PRO A 90 9.82 4.80 0.92
CA PRO A 90 10.92 5.48 1.58
C PRO A 90 12.20 4.80 1.10
N GLU A 91 12.99 5.51 0.30
CA GLU A 91 14.34 5.14 -0.07
C GLU A 91 15.03 4.70 1.24
N THR A 92 15.27 3.40 1.41
CA THR A 92 15.94 2.87 2.62
C THR A 92 17.43 3.14 2.52
N GLY A 93 17.80 4.41 2.37
CA GLY A 93 19.13 4.94 2.51
C GLY A 93 19.47 5.09 3.99
N ASN A 94 19.64 3.96 4.68
CA ASN A 94 20.53 3.74 5.83
C ASN A 94 20.27 2.33 6.39
N ARG A 95 21.00 1.36 5.84
CA ARG A 95 21.24 0.07 6.48
C ARG A 95 22.00 0.31 7.78
N LEU A 96 21.31 0.38 8.91
CA LEU A 96 21.95 0.13 10.20
C LEU A 96 22.41 -1.33 10.18
N ILE A 97 23.71 -1.53 9.98
CA ILE A 97 24.36 -2.80 10.27
C ILE A 97 24.30 -2.96 11.80
N ILE A 98 23.26 -3.63 12.28
CA ILE A 98 23.36 -4.32 13.57
C ILE A 98 24.18 -5.58 13.31
N SER A 99 25.49 -5.46 13.48
CA SER A 99 26.36 -6.61 13.71
C SER A 99 26.05 -7.14 15.11
N GLU A 100 25.59 -8.38 15.15
CA GLU A 100 25.46 -9.34 16.25
C GLU A 100 25.76 -8.85 17.68
N ALA A 101 24.77 -8.98 18.56
CA ALA A 101 25.03 -9.35 19.95
C ALA A 101 24.23 -10.62 20.25
N ASN A 102 24.95 -11.75 20.32
CA ASN A 102 24.47 -12.97 20.94
C ASN A 102 24.01 -12.64 22.36
N CYS A 103 22.74 -12.90 22.68
CA CYS A 103 22.35 -13.07 24.06
C CYS A 103 22.89 -14.43 24.52
N LEU A 104 24.11 -14.43 25.07
CA LEU A 104 24.58 -15.52 25.93
C LEU A 104 23.80 -15.44 27.24
N ASP A 105 22.98 -16.45 27.47
CA ASP A 105 22.57 -16.90 28.77
C ASP A 105 23.79 -17.43 29.54
N ASN A 106 24.22 -16.73 30.60
CA ASN A 106 24.43 -17.30 31.93
C ASN A 106 25.20 -16.35 32.87
N THR A 107 24.48 -15.94 33.91
CA THR A 107 24.89 -15.85 35.33
C THR A 107 26.12 -15.04 35.75
N SER A 108 25.88 -14.25 36.81
CA SER A 108 26.83 -13.76 37.82
C SER A 108 27.74 -12.58 37.43
N SER A 109 27.36 -11.39 37.87
CA SER A 109 28.13 -10.64 38.88
C SER A 109 27.44 -9.29 39.11
N PHE A 110 26.67 -9.23 40.19
CA PHE A 110 26.06 -8.02 40.70
C PHE A 110 27.10 -7.33 41.59
N MET A 111 27.83 -6.36 41.05
CA MET A 111 28.55 -5.36 41.85
C MET A 111 28.66 -4.05 41.07
N GLY A 112 28.33 -2.95 41.75
CA GLY A 112 28.85 -1.63 41.39
C GLY A 112 27.79 -0.57 41.08
N LEU A 113 27.14 -0.07 42.12
CA LEU A 113 26.32 1.14 42.11
C LEU A 113 27.13 2.36 41.63
N SER A 114 26.56 3.18 40.75
CA SER A 114 26.68 4.64 40.88
C SER A 114 25.37 5.33 40.50
N LYS A 115 24.91 6.14 41.44
CA LYS A 115 23.63 6.84 41.48
C LYS A 115 23.56 7.91 40.40
N ILE A 116 22.44 8.06 39.72
CA ILE A 116 22.04 9.35 39.13
C ILE A 116 20.83 9.84 39.92
N SER A 117 21.07 10.91 40.66
CA SER A 117 20.13 11.64 41.50
C SER A 117 19.15 12.41 40.62
N ILE A 118 17.86 12.10 40.70
CA ILE A 118 16.82 13.07 40.32
C ILE A 118 16.47 13.82 41.59
N LYS A 119 16.81 15.11 41.62
CA LYS A 119 16.50 16.03 42.71
C LYS A 119 15.08 16.55 42.46
N GLU A 120 14.18 16.28 43.39
CA GLU A 120 12.91 16.99 43.54
C GLU A 120 13.18 18.47 43.84
N ASP A 121 12.40 19.35 43.23
CA ASP A 121 12.04 20.64 43.82
C ASP A 121 10.49 20.74 43.78
N ALA A 122 9.89 20.41 44.93
CA ALA A 122 8.55 20.86 45.36
C ALA A 122 8.65 22.37 45.74
N LEU A 123 7.64 23.22 45.86
CA LEU A 123 6.30 23.25 46.49
C LEU A 123 5.68 24.59 46.02
N PHE A 124 4.37 24.81 45.93
CA PHE A 124 3.37 24.85 47.00
C PHE A 124 1.97 24.58 46.43
#